data_AF-A0A969DXB7-F1
#
_entry.id   AF-A0A969DXB7-F1
#
_cell.length_a   1.000
_cell.length_b   1.000
_cell.length_c   1.000
_cell.angle_alpha   90.00
_cell.angle_beta   90.00
_cell.angle_gamma   90.00
#
_symmetry.space_group_name_H-M   'P 1'
#
loop_
_entity.id
_entity.type
_entity.pdbx_description
1 polymer ?
#
loop_
_entity_poly.entity_id
_entity_poly.type
_entity_poly.pdbx_seq_one_letter_code
_entity_poly.pdbx_strand_id
1 'polypeptide(L)'
;MTLVHTLKRSALGLFASLGCLSSGLFLTGLAIDTGNFDNTRGGYEPPYTGWAGTPIDWTTVDTTPTGMARRGYVTNLLVDCTSGLISVQIYGTTIPFRPFSPRALAVHKPRQTFLERCFTPEF
;
A
#
# COMPACT_ATOMS: atom_id res chain seq x y z
N MET A 1 23.19 43.34 16.42
CA MET A 1 22.27 43.06 15.29
C MET A 1 22.65 41.82 14.46
N THR A 2 23.90 41.35 14.52
CA THR A 2 24.47 40.23 13.73
C THR A 2 24.15 38.83 14.24
N LEU A 3 24.10 38.63 15.57
CA LEU A 3 23.82 37.32 16.18
C LEU A 3 22.41 36.81 15.88
N VAL A 4 21.40 37.67 16.07
CA VAL A 4 19.99 37.37 15.78
C VAL A 4 19.78 37.06 14.29
N HIS A 5 20.49 37.76 13.40
CA HIS A 5 20.39 37.49 11.97
C HIS A 5 20.99 36.13 11.61
N THR A 6 22.14 35.78 12.19
CA THR A 6 22.82 34.50 11.95
C THR A 6 21.99 33.33 12.49
N LEU A 7 21.43 33.46 13.71
CA LEU A 7 20.56 32.45 14.31
C LEU A 7 19.30 32.19 13.46
N LYS A 8 18.66 33.25 12.94
CA LYS A 8 17.50 33.12 12.04
C LYS A 8 17.85 32.37 10.75
N ARG A 9 19.00 32.65 10.15
CA ARG A 9 19.46 31.96 8.93
C ARG A 9 19.76 30.48 9.21
N SER A 10 20.42 30.16 10.32
CA SER A 10 20.69 28.78 10.70
C SER A 10 19.40 28.00 10.99
N ALA A 11 18.45 28.60 11.71
CA ALA A 11 17.15 27.99 11.97
C ALA A 11 16.38 27.71 10.67
N LEU A 12 16.34 28.68 9.75
CA LEU A 12 15.72 28.50 8.44
C LEU A 12 16.40 27.37 7.65
N GLY A 13 17.73 27.34 7.62
CA GLY A 13 18.49 26.28 6.94
C GLY A 13 18.21 24.89 7.54
N LEU A 14 18.10 24.79 8.86
CA LEU A 14 17.74 23.54 9.54
C LEU A 14 16.33 23.10 9.17
N PHE A 15 15.32 23.96 9.29
CA PHE A 15 13.94 23.62 8.94
C PHE A 15 13.80 23.26 7.45
N ALA A 16 14.48 23.99 6.56
CA ALA A 16 14.52 23.66 5.14
C ALA A 16 15.13 22.27 4.90
N SER A 17 16.25 21.95 5.57
CA SER A 17 16.91 20.65 5.45
C SER A 17 16.03 19.51 5.97
N LEU A 18 15.37 19.71 7.12
CA LEU A 18 14.41 18.73 7.67
C LEU A 18 13.21 18.54 6.73
N GLY A 19 12.71 19.63 6.13
CA GLY A 19 11.65 19.58 5.13
C GLY A 19 12.06 18.77 3.91
N CYS A 20 13.22 19.08 3.31
CA CYS A 20 13.75 18.35 2.17
C CYS A 20 13.97 16.86 2.47
N LEU A 21 14.55 16.54 3.63
CA LEU A 21 14.75 15.16 4.05
C LEU A 21 13.41 14.42 4.21
N SER A 22 12.45 15.04 4.89
CA SER A 22 11.12 14.45 5.13
C SER A 22 10.38 14.18 3.83
N SER A 23 10.39 15.14 2.90
CA SER A 23 9.81 14.97 1.56
C SER A 23 10.50 13.85 0.78
N GLY A 24 11.84 13.79 0.82
CA GLY A 24 12.60 12.73 0.16
C GLY A 24 12.28 11.34 0.71
N LEU A 25 12.21 11.18 2.03
CA LEU A 25 11.84 9.92 2.68
C LEU A 25 10.40 9.52 2.36
N PHE A 26 9.46 10.46 2.38
CA PHE A 26 8.07 10.20 2.00
C PHE A 26 7.95 9.70 0.56
N LEU A 27 8.57 10.40 -0.40
CA LEU A 27 8.54 10.00 -1.81
C LEU A 27 9.20 8.64 -2.03
N THR A 28 10.29 8.37 -1.32
CA THR A 28 10.99 7.08 -1.39
C THR A 28 10.10 5.95 -0.84
N GLY A 29 9.49 6.15 0.33
CA GLY A 29 8.58 5.18 0.92
C GLY A 29 7.36 4.91 0.02
N LEU A 30 6.78 5.95 -0.55
CA LEU A 30 5.66 5.83 -1.50
C LEU A 30 6.06 5.04 -2.76
N ALA A 31 7.26 5.29 -3.31
CA ALA A 31 7.77 4.58 -4.46
C ALA A 31 7.98 3.08 -4.15
N ILE A 32 8.56 2.77 -2.99
CA ILE A 32 8.74 1.39 -2.51
C ILE A 32 7.38 0.70 -2.33
N ASP A 33 6.42 1.35 -1.68
CA ASP A 33 5.10 0.78 -1.44
C ASP A 33 4.35 0.50 -2.76
N THR A 34 4.39 1.44 -3.69
CA THR A 34 3.76 1.30 -5.01
C THR A 34 4.40 0.15 -5.80
N GLY A 35 5.73 0.06 -5.80
CA GLY A 35 6.45 -1.02 -6.48
C GLY A 35 6.14 -2.39 -5.88
N ASN A 36 5.99 -2.46 -4.55
CA ASN A 36 5.70 -3.71 -3.86
C ASN A 36 4.21 -4.08 -3.79
N PHE A 37 3.32 -3.25 -4.36
CA PHE A 37 1.87 -3.47 -4.32
C PHE A 37 1.45 -4.72 -5.11
N ASP A 38 1.91 -4.82 -6.36
CA ASP A 38 1.72 -5.98 -7.23
C ASP A 38 3.01 -6.18 -8.05
N ASN A 39 3.75 -7.24 -7.72
CA ASN A 39 4.97 -7.61 -8.43
C ASN A 39 4.71 -8.57 -9.60
N THR A 40 3.44 -8.82 -9.95
CA THR A 40 3.09 -9.70 -11.06
C THR A 40 2.93 -8.91 -12.37
N ARG A 41 3.37 -9.50 -13.48
CA ARG A 41 3.30 -8.88 -14.82
C ARG A 41 2.85 -9.88 -15.87
N GLY A 42 2.19 -9.40 -16.93
CA GLY A 42 1.64 -10.25 -17.98
C GLY A 42 0.34 -10.96 -17.58
N GLY A 43 -0.23 -11.72 -18.52
CA GLY A 43 -1.52 -12.38 -18.34
C GLY A 43 -2.66 -11.39 -18.07
N TYR A 44 -2.71 -10.28 -18.80
CA TYR A 44 -3.70 -9.21 -18.60
C TYR A 44 -5.09 -9.56 -19.14
N GLU A 45 -5.18 -10.52 -20.05
CA GLU A 45 -6.42 -11.00 -20.66
C GLU A 45 -6.74 -12.44 -20.22
N PRO A 46 -8.02 -12.84 -20.21
CA PRO A 46 -8.42 -14.23 -20.00
C PRO A 46 -7.64 -15.19 -20.92
N PRO A 47 -7.21 -16.37 -20.43
CA PRO A 47 -7.50 -16.96 -19.12
C PRO A 47 -6.58 -16.50 -17.98
N TYR A 48 -5.92 -15.34 -18.11
CA TYR A 48 -4.98 -14.76 -17.13
C TYR A 48 -3.80 -15.68 -16.82
N THR A 49 -3.26 -16.33 -17.85
CA THR A 49 -2.09 -17.25 -17.77
C THR A 49 -0.83 -16.57 -18.32
N GLY A 50 0.34 -17.22 -18.14
CA GLY A 50 1.62 -16.70 -18.64
C GLY A 50 2.10 -15.44 -17.94
N TRP A 51 1.57 -15.13 -16.75
CA TRP A 51 2.09 -14.07 -15.90
C TRP A 51 3.36 -14.53 -15.19
N ALA A 52 4.21 -13.58 -14.83
CA ALA A 52 5.44 -13.79 -14.08
C ALA A 52 5.48 -12.89 -12.83
N GLY A 53 6.37 -13.19 -11.90
CA GLY A 53 6.54 -12.45 -10.64
C GLY A 53 5.99 -13.20 -9.44
N THR A 54 5.78 -12.49 -8.34
CA THR A 54 5.37 -13.08 -7.06
C THR A 54 3.97 -12.58 -6.69
N PRO A 55 2.97 -13.48 -6.57
CA PRO A 55 1.66 -13.11 -6.05
C PRO A 55 1.75 -12.59 -4.62
N ILE A 56 0.73 -11.84 -4.21
CA ILE A 56 0.56 -11.44 -2.81
C ILE A 56 0.43 -12.70 -1.94
N ASP A 57 1.28 -12.79 -0.93
CA ASP A 57 1.14 -13.76 0.15
C ASP A 57 0.15 -13.22 1.20
N TRP A 58 -1.09 -13.68 1.13
CA TRP A 58 -2.14 -13.29 2.06
C TRP A 58 -1.98 -13.92 3.46
N THR A 59 -1.06 -14.88 3.63
CA THR A 59 -0.82 -15.48 4.96
C THR A 59 -0.02 -14.55 5.85
N THR A 60 0.77 -13.64 5.27
CA THR A 60 1.65 -12.71 6.00
C THR A 60 1.02 -11.34 6.28
N VAL A 61 -0.18 -11.07 5.78
CA VAL A 61 -0.86 -9.78 6.02
C VAL A 61 -1.63 -9.79 7.33
N ASP A 62 -1.87 -8.62 7.92
CA ASP A 62 -2.62 -8.48 9.16
C ASP A 62 -4.10 -8.80 8.94
N THR A 63 -4.74 -9.47 9.89
CA THR A 63 -6.21 -9.52 9.96
C THR A 63 -6.73 -8.23 10.56
N THR A 64 -7.79 -7.68 9.97
CA THR A 64 -8.56 -6.55 10.52
C THR A 64 -9.99 -7.00 10.81
N PRO A 65 -10.81 -6.21 11.52
CA PRO A 65 -12.20 -6.59 11.80
C PRO A 65 -13.06 -6.89 10.57
N THR A 66 -12.78 -6.23 9.44
CA THR A 66 -13.56 -6.37 8.20
C THR A 66 -12.77 -7.07 7.08
N GLY A 67 -11.51 -7.42 7.30
CA GLY A 67 -10.74 -8.14 6.31
C GLY A 67 -9.25 -8.22 6.59
N MET A 68 -8.44 -7.70 5.66
CA MET A 68 -6.99 -7.83 5.72
C MET A 68 -6.27 -6.53 5.39
N ALA A 69 -5.09 -6.34 5.97
CA ALA A 69 -4.26 -5.17 5.76
C ALA A 69 -2.79 -5.55 5.49
N ARG A 70 -2.28 -5.14 4.33
CA ARG A 70 -0.84 -5.17 4.04
C ARG A 70 -0.22 -3.83 4.43
N ARG A 71 0.81 -3.89 5.26
CA ARG A 71 1.53 -2.70 5.75
C ARG A 71 2.64 -2.28 4.79
N GLY A 72 2.67 -0.99 4.49
CA GLY A 72 3.79 -0.35 3.78
C GLY A 72 4.49 0.68 4.67
N TYR A 73 5.44 1.40 4.09
CA TYR A 73 6.17 2.47 4.76
C TYR A 73 5.34 3.74 4.92
N VAL A 74 4.57 4.08 3.90
CA VAL A 74 3.77 5.31 3.79
C VAL A 74 2.30 5.00 3.59
N THR A 75 2.01 3.93 2.85
CA THR A 75 0.66 3.52 2.47
C THR A 75 0.37 2.11 2.94
N ASN A 76 -0.81 1.89 3.50
CA ASN A 76 -1.33 0.56 3.75
C ASN A 76 -2.34 0.19 2.67
N LEU A 77 -2.34 -1.08 2.29
CA LEU A 77 -3.40 -1.64 1.47
C LEU A 77 -4.40 -2.34 2.37
N LEU A 78 -5.65 -1.89 2.32
CA LEU A 78 -6.75 -2.48 3.07
C LEU A 78 -7.67 -3.20 2.10
N VAL A 79 -8.09 -4.41 2.47
CA VAL A 79 -9.04 -5.20 1.71
C VAL A 79 -10.17 -5.59 2.64
N ASP A 80 -11.38 -5.18 2.27
CA ASP A 80 -12.60 -5.70 2.87
C ASP A 80 -12.83 -7.12 2.32
N CYS A 81 -12.81 -8.12 3.21
CA CYS A 81 -12.82 -9.52 2.80
C CYS A 81 -14.21 -10.03 2.41
N THR A 82 -15.27 -9.26 2.68
CA THR A 82 -16.64 -9.57 2.27
C THR A 82 -16.93 -9.03 0.87
N SER A 83 -16.73 -7.73 0.67
CA SER A 83 -17.03 -7.03 -0.59
C SER A 83 -15.90 -7.09 -1.62
N GLY A 84 -14.68 -7.41 -1.19
CA GLY A 84 -13.49 -7.38 -2.05
C GLY A 84 -13.02 -5.97 -2.39
N LEU A 85 -13.55 -4.94 -1.71
CA LEU A 85 -13.13 -3.55 -1.90
C LEU A 85 -11.69 -3.37 -1.41
N ILE A 86 -10.84 -2.92 -2.32
CA ILE A 86 -9.48 -2.51 -2.05
C ILE A 86 -9.48 -1.01 -1.77
N SER A 87 -8.85 -0.61 -0.67
CA SER A 87 -8.65 0.78 -0.27
C SER A 87 -7.19 1.04 0.05
N VAL A 88 -6.73 2.26 -0.20
CA VAL A 88 -5.39 2.71 0.18
C VAL A 88 -5.51 3.61 1.39
N GLN A 89 -4.74 3.34 2.43
CA GLN A 89 -4.69 4.20 3.61
C GLN A 89 -3.35 4.94 3.65
N ILE A 90 -3.39 6.26 3.76
CA ILE A 90 -2.22 7.13 3.86
C ILE A 90 -2.39 7.98 5.12
N TYR A 91 -1.42 7.91 6.05
CA TYR A 91 -1.48 8.63 7.33
C TYR A 91 -2.82 8.49 8.09
N GLY A 92 -3.40 7.29 8.09
CA GLY A 92 -4.68 6.99 8.75
C GLY A 92 -5.92 7.38 7.96
N THR A 93 -5.79 8.17 6.88
CA THR A 93 -6.90 8.46 5.96
C THR A 93 -7.07 7.31 4.98
N THR A 94 -8.23 6.66 5.01
CA THR A 94 -8.58 5.58 4.08
C THR A 94 -9.30 6.14 2.85
N ILE A 95 -8.78 5.84 1.67
CA ILE A 95 -9.33 6.25 0.38
C ILE A 95 -9.77 4.97 -0.36
N PRO A 96 -11.07 4.83 -0.70
CA PRO A 96 -11.53 3.69 -1.47
C PRO A 96 -10.92 3.75 -2.88
N PHE A 97 -10.45 2.61 -3.38
CA PHE A 97 -9.83 2.53 -4.70
C PHE A 97 -10.70 1.78 -5.70
N ARG A 98 -10.80 0.46 -5.58
CA ARG A 98 -11.63 -0.40 -6.45
C ARG A 98 -11.79 -1.81 -5.87
N PRO A 99 -12.79 -2.59 -6.29
CA PRO A 99 -12.81 -4.03 -6.04
C PRO A 99 -11.66 -4.78 -6.74
N PHE A 100 -11.42 -6.04 -6.36
CA PHE A 100 -10.50 -6.91 -7.10
C PHE A 100 -10.87 -7.00 -8.59
N SER A 101 -9.85 -6.94 -9.45
CA SER A 101 -10.04 -7.29 -10.87
C SER A 101 -10.09 -8.81 -11.04
N PRO A 102 -10.72 -9.33 -12.12
CA PRO A 102 -10.73 -10.77 -12.40
C PRO A 102 -9.32 -11.38 -12.48
N ARG A 103 -8.36 -10.66 -13.05
CA ARG A 103 -6.94 -11.05 -13.05
C ARG A 103 -6.39 -11.17 -11.62
N ALA A 104 -6.63 -10.17 -10.77
CA ALA A 104 -6.14 -10.18 -9.40
C ALA A 104 -6.70 -11.38 -8.62
N LEU A 105 -7.97 -11.74 -8.84
CA LEU A 105 -8.58 -12.94 -8.27
C LEU A 105 -7.91 -14.22 -8.77
N ALA A 106 -7.67 -14.33 -10.08
CA ALA A 106 -7.05 -15.50 -10.69
C ALA A 106 -5.58 -15.70 -10.25
N VAL A 107 -4.83 -14.60 -10.14
CA VAL A 107 -3.39 -14.61 -9.84
C VAL A 107 -3.12 -14.71 -8.34
N HIS A 108 -3.76 -13.85 -7.53
CA HIS A 108 -3.47 -13.77 -6.09
C HIS A 108 -4.37 -14.65 -5.23
N LYS A 109 -5.47 -15.19 -5.78
CA LYS A 109 -6.38 -16.16 -5.13
C LYS A 109 -6.73 -15.81 -3.67
N PRO A 110 -7.14 -14.56 -3.36
CA PRO A 110 -7.34 -14.11 -1.98
C PRO A 110 -8.43 -14.87 -1.23
N ARG A 111 -9.46 -15.35 -1.94
CA ARG A 111 -10.67 -15.96 -1.34
C ARG A 111 -10.35 -17.13 -0.43
N GLN A 112 -9.37 -17.96 -0.78
CA GLN A 112 -9.02 -19.11 0.04
C GLN A 112 -8.52 -18.67 1.42
N THR A 113 -7.56 -17.74 1.46
CA THR A 113 -7.02 -17.22 2.71
C THR A 113 -8.07 -16.45 3.51
N PHE A 114 -9.02 -15.79 2.84
CA PHE A 114 -10.11 -15.09 3.53
C PHE A 114 -11.04 -16.06 4.25
N LEU A 115 -11.39 -17.18 3.60
CA LEU A 115 -12.16 -18.26 4.22
C LEU A 115 -11.41 -18.91 5.39
N GLU A 116 -10.10 -19.15 5.24
CA GLU A 116 -9.23 -19.67 6.31
C GLU A 116 -9.17 -18.74 7.53
N ARG A 117 -9.42 -17.43 7.34
CA ARG A 117 -9.52 -16.43 8.41
C ARG A 117 -10.97 -16.12 8.84
N CYS A 118 -11.91 -17.02 8.53
CA CYS A 118 -13.31 -16.95 8.93
C CYS A 118 -14.10 -15.76 8.36
N PHE A 119 -13.68 -15.20 7.22
CA PHE A 119 -14.49 -14.25 6.46
C PHE A 119 -15.43 -14.97 5.48
N THR A 120 -16.44 -14.25 4.98
CA THR A 120 -17.42 -14.75 4.00
C THR A 120 -17.37 -13.87 2.74
N PRO A 121 -16.46 -14.12 1.79
CA PRO A 121 -16.34 -13.32 0.57
C PRO A 121 -17.56 -13.47 -0.35
N GLU A 122 -18.11 -12.36 -0.84
CA GLU A 122 -19.30 -12.30 -1.71
C GLU A 122 -19.03 -11.81 -3.14
N PHE A 123 -17.79 -11.39 -3.41
CA PHE A 123 -17.31 -11.00 -4.75
C PHE A 123 -16.79 -12.20 -5.53
#